data_AF-A0A101KTV4-F1
#
_entry.id   AF-A0A101KTV4-F1
#
_cell.length_a   1.000
_cell.length_b   1.000
_cell.length_c   1.000
_cell.angle_alpha   90.00
_cell.angle_beta   90.00
_cell.angle_gamma   90.00
#
_symmetry.space_group_name_H-M   'P 1'
#
loop_
_entity.id
_entity.type
_entity.pdbx_description
1 polymer ?
#
loop_
_entity_poly.entity_id
_entity_poly.type
_entity_poly.pdbx_seq_one_letter_code
_entity_poly.pdbx_strand_id
1 'polypeptide(L)'
;MLIETISEIIAKKVYYRGSEAKPRDIFDIAAAARSQWEPIVNALRIFPEQVSRTKDRLEKLNPDFVGRAIAQLMIMPDYEASATDSLDTALAVLNEVLASPEI
;
A
#
# COMPACT_ATOMS: atom_id res chain seq x y z
N MET A 1 -8.20 17.44 -19.08
CA MET A 1 -7.16 16.51 -18.60
C MET A 1 -7.73 15.78 -17.40
N LEU A 2 -7.90 14.46 -17.47
CA LEU A 2 -8.39 13.69 -16.32
C LEU A 2 -7.21 13.50 -15.35
N ILE A 3 -7.37 13.90 -14.09
CA ILE A 3 -6.41 13.64 -13.02
C ILE A 3 -6.76 12.28 -12.41
N GLU A 4 -5.79 11.39 -12.28
CA GLU A 4 -5.99 10.09 -11.64
C GLU A 4 -6.36 10.25 -10.17
N THR A 5 -7.28 9.43 -9.70
CA THR A 5 -7.66 9.35 -8.29
C THR A 5 -6.57 8.65 -7.47
N ILE A 6 -6.60 8.86 -6.15
CA ILE A 6 -5.65 8.23 -5.22
C ILE A 6 -5.74 6.69 -5.32
N SER A 7 -6.95 6.14 -5.36
CA SER A 7 -7.17 4.69 -5.46
C SER A 7 -6.67 4.11 -6.79
N GLU A 8 -6.84 4.82 -7.91
CA GLU A 8 -6.27 4.43 -9.21
C GLU A 8 -4.73 4.43 -9.18
N ILE A 9 -4.11 5.44 -8.58
CA ILE A 9 -2.65 5.51 -8.44
C ILE A 9 -2.13 4.32 -7.62
N ILE A 10 -2.77 4.02 -6.48
CA ILE A 10 -2.40 2.86 -5.66
C ILE A 10 -2.60 1.55 -6.40
N ALA A 11 -3.74 1.38 -7.09
CA ALA A 11 -4.02 0.18 -7.87
C ALA A 11 -2.96 -0.05 -8.96
N LYS A 12 -2.53 0.99 -9.67
CA LYS A 12 -1.44 0.88 -10.65
C LYS A 12 -0.11 0.49 -10.01
N LYS A 13 0.23 1.02 -8.83
CA LYS A 13 1.46 0.60 -8.13
C LYS A 13 1.44 -0.88 -7.78
N VAL A 14 0.33 -1.36 -7.20
CA VAL A 14 0.15 -2.78 -6.86
C VAL A 14 0.20 -3.63 -8.13
N TYR A 15 -0.52 -3.24 -9.18
CA TYR A 15 -0.61 -4.00 -10.42
C TYR A 15 0.74 -4.13 -11.14
N TYR A 16 1.45 -3.02 -11.35
CA TYR A 16 2.65 -3.01 -12.18
C TYR A 16 3.94 -3.33 -11.42
N ARG A 17 4.04 -2.98 -10.13
CA ARG A 17 5.30 -3.09 -9.37
C ARG A 17 5.15 -3.69 -7.98
N GLY A 18 3.97 -4.18 -7.62
CA GLY A 18 3.69 -4.70 -6.28
C GLY A 18 4.60 -5.85 -5.84
N SER A 19 4.95 -6.76 -6.76
CA SER A 19 5.90 -7.86 -6.50
C SER A 19 7.32 -7.40 -6.20
N GLU A 20 7.67 -6.15 -6.53
CA GLU A 20 8.99 -5.56 -6.33
C GLU A 20 8.94 -4.32 -5.41
N ALA A 21 7.83 -4.15 -4.68
CA ALA A 21 7.52 -2.97 -3.88
C ALA A 21 8.70 -2.51 -3.02
N LYS A 22 8.94 -1.19 -3.04
CA LYS A 22 9.97 -0.51 -2.27
C LYS A 22 9.35 0.13 -1.01
N PRO A 23 10.16 0.54 -0.02
CA PRO A 23 9.66 1.23 1.17
C PRO A 23 8.76 2.45 0.87
N ARG A 24 9.02 3.18 -0.22
CA ARG A 24 8.16 4.26 -0.68
C ARG A 24 6.76 3.78 -1.10
N ASP A 25 6.66 2.65 -1.80
CA ASP A 25 5.36 2.09 -2.21
C ASP A 25 4.52 1.69 -1.00
N ILE A 26 5.17 1.11 0.01
CA ILE A 26 4.55 0.72 1.28
C ILE A 26 4.01 1.96 1.99
N PHE A 27 4.84 3.00 2.11
CA PHE A 27 4.42 4.28 2.68
C PHE A 27 3.27 4.90 1.89
N ASP A 28 3.33 4.89 0.56
CA ASP A 28 2.28 5.47 -0.29
C ASP A 28 0.93 4.76 -0.08
N ILE A 29 0.92 3.42 0.02
CA ILE A 29 -0.30 2.65 0.32
C ILE A 29 -0.84 3.04 1.70
N ALA A 30 0.01 3.03 2.73
CA ALA A 30 -0.39 3.35 4.09
C ALA A 30 -0.90 4.80 4.23
N ALA A 31 -0.18 5.76 3.64
CA ALA A 31 -0.55 7.17 3.64
C ALA A 31 -1.89 7.41 2.95
N ALA A 32 -2.11 6.77 1.79
CA ALA A 32 -3.37 6.86 1.06
C ALA A 32 -4.54 6.21 1.83
N ALA A 33 -4.28 5.09 2.51
CA ALA A 33 -5.29 4.37 3.29
C ALA A 33 -5.86 5.18 4.46
N ARG A 34 -5.14 6.20 4.96
CA ARG A 34 -5.63 7.07 6.05
C ARG A 34 -6.91 7.81 5.73
N SER A 35 -7.14 8.16 4.47
CA SER A 35 -8.32 8.91 4.04
C SER A 35 -9.13 8.22 2.95
N GLN A 36 -8.58 7.15 2.34
CA GLN A 36 -9.18 6.46 1.20
C GLN A 36 -9.16 4.94 1.35
N TRP A 37 -9.29 4.42 2.58
CA TRP A 37 -9.28 2.98 2.86
C TRP A 37 -10.22 2.19 1.95
N GLU A 38 -11.53 2.44 2.04
CA GLU A 38 -12.55 1.72 1.25
C GLU A 38 -12.36 1.91 -0.27
N PRO A 39 -12.13 3.12 -0.82
CA PRO A 39 -11.80 3.29 -2.23
C PRO A 39 -10.61 2.47 -2.71
N ILE A 40 -9.54 2.37 -1.91
CA ILE A 40 -8.35 1.57 -2.25
C ILE A 40 -8.70 0.08 -2.24
N VAL A 41 -9.35 -0.41 -1.18
CA VAL A 41 -9.77 -1.82 -1.09
C VAL A 41 -10.62 -2.19 -2.29
N ASN A 42 -11.61 -1.36 -2.63
CA ASN A 42 -12.48 -1.58 -3.80
C ASN A 42 -11.71 -1.59 -5.12
N ALA A 43 -10.76 -0.67 -5.32
CA ALA A 43 -9.94 -0.62 -6.52
C ALA A 43 -8.97 -1.81 -6.65
N LEU A 44 -8.55 -2.40 -5.53
CA LEU A 44 -7.64 -3.54 -5.51
C LEU A 44 -8.34 -4.90 -5.66
N ARG A 45 -9.64 -4.99 -5.32
CA ARG A 45 -10.43 -6.23 -5.43
C ARG A 45 -10.47 -6.83 -6.83
N ILE A 46 -10.34 -6.02 -7.87
CA ILE A 46 -10.30 -6.50 -9.27
C ILE A 46 -8.95 -7.11 -9.67
N PHE A 47 -7.93 -7.07 -8.79
CA PHE A 47 -6.57 -7.55 -9.03
C PHE A 47 -6.04 -8.48 -7.92
N PRO A 48 -6.77 -9.55 -7.53
CA PRO A 48 -6.44 -10.34 -6.35
C PRO A 48 -5.08 -11.04 -6.46
N GLU A 49 -4.65 -11.45 -7.65
CA GLU A 49 -3.33 -12.06 -7.87
C GLU A 49 -2.19 -11.07 -7.61
N GLN A 50 -2.31 -9.83 -8.11
CA GLN A 50 -1.31 -8.79 -7.92
C GLN A 50 -1.24 -8.38 -6.46
N VAL A 51 -2.39 -8.29 -5.79
CA VAL A 51 -2.49 -8.05 -4.34
C VAL A 51 -1.79 -9.16 -3.56
N SER A 52 -2.03 -10.43 -3.88
CA SER A 52 -1.38 -11.58 -3.26
C SER A 52 0.15 -11.54 -3.42
N ARG A 53 0.64 -11.31 -4.64
CA ARG A 53 2.09 -11.17 -4.90
C ARG A 53 2.73 -10.00 -4.15
N THR A 54 1.97 -8.91 -3.99
CA THR A 54 2.40 -7.73 -3.22
C THR A 54 2.49 -8.08 -1.75
N LYS A 55 1.46 -8.72 -1.19
CA LYS A 55 1.46 -9.20 0.19
C LYS A 55 2.65 -10.12 0.47
N ASP A 56 2.87 -11.14 -0.37
CA ASP A 56 4.03 -12.04 -0.25
C ASP A 56 5.37 -11.30 -0.26
N ARG A 57 5.47 -10.23 -1.07
CA ARG A 57 6.68 -9.40 -1.12
C ARG A 57 6.87 -8.63 0.19
N LEU A 58 5.81 -8.04 0.72
CA LEU A 58 5.82 -7.22 1.94
C LEU A 58 6.13 -8.08 3.18
N GLU A 59 5.54 -9.27 3.29
CA GLU A 59 5.76 -10.20 4.41
C GLU A 59 7.21 -10.72 4.50
N LYS A 60 7.96 -10.69 3.39
CA LYS A 60 9.38 -11.09 3.34
C LYS A 60 10.35 -9.95 3.69
N LEU A 61 9.85 -8.72 3.87
CA LEU A 61 10.69 -7.59 4.25
C LEU A 61 11.03 -7.63 5.73
N ASN A 62 12.23 -7.16 6.08
CA ASN A 62 12.59 -6.91 7.47
C ASN A 62 11.90 -5.60 7.93
N PRO A 63 11.00 -5.63 8.94
CA PRO A 63 10.26 -4.46 9.38
C PRO A 63 11.15 -3.30 9.84
N ASP A 64 12.25 -3.58 10.57
CA ASP A 64 13.18 -2.55 11.03
C ASP A 64 13.87 -1.86 9.86
N PHE A 65 14.22 -2.62 8.81
CA PHE A 65 14.80 -2.05 7.59
C PHE A 65 13.79 -1.15 6.88
N VAL A 66 12.53 -1.60 6.75
CA VAL A 66 11.47 -0.81 6.10
C VAL A 66 11.24 0.49 6.87
N GLY A 67 11.08 0.42 8.19
CA GLY A 67 10.89 1.60 9.05
C GLY A 67 12.04 2.61 8.91
N ARG A 68 13.30 2.14 8.97
CA ARG A 68 14.47 3.02 8.76
C ARG A 68 14.49 3.64 7.37
N ALA A 69 14.16 2.88 6.33
CA ALA A 69 14.15 3.39 4.96
C ALA A 69 13.02 4.42 4.73
N ILE A 70 11.86 4.23 5.35
CA ILE A 70 10.75 5.19 5.30
C ILE A 70 11.10 6.47 6.07
N ALA A 71 11.78 6.37 7.22
CA ALA A 71 12.23 7.53 7.99
C ALA A 71 13.23 8.43 7.24
N GLN A 72 13.85 7.93 6.16
CA GLN A 72 14.73 8.70 5.27
C GLN A 72 13.99 9.39 4.12
N LEU A 73 12.68 9.18 3.98
CA LEU A 73 11.88 9.87 2.97
C LEU A 73 11.63 11.32 3.39
N MET A 74 11.57 12.23 2.41
CA MET A 74 11.02 13.55 2.63
C MET A 74 9.49 13.42 2.73
N ILE A 75 9.00 13.29 3.96
CA ILE A 75 7.58 13.13 4.28
C ILE A 75 6.99 14.50 4.62
N MET A 76 5.79 14.78 4.12
CA MET A 76 5.05 15.96 4.54
C MET A 76 4.56 15.81 6.00
N PRO A 77 4.53 16.89 6.80
CA PRO A 77 4.16 16.84 8.22
C PRO A 77 2.87 16.05 8.51
N ASP A 78 1.83 16.25 7.71
CA ASP A 78 0.53 15.59 7.88
C ASP A 78 0.58 14.05 7.75
N TYR A 79 1.64 13.51 7.17
CA TYR A 79 1.84 12.07 6.94
C TYR A 79 2.97 11.47 7.76
N GLU A 80 3.63 12.23 8.64
CA GLU A 80 4.71 11.71 9.49
C GLU A 80 4.26 10.54 10.35
N ALA A 81 3.05 10.65 10.91
CA ALA A 81 2.49 9.57 11.70
C ALA A 81 2.29 8.28 10.89
N SER A 82 2.21 8.34 9.54
CA SER A 82 2.03 7.15 8.69
C SER A 82 3.32 6.34 8.59
N ALA A 83 4.48 6.96 8.85
CA ALA A 83 5.76 6.29 8.71
C ALA A 83 5.94 5.15 9.71
N THR A 84 5.43 5.33 10.93
CA THR A 84 5.60 4.39 12.05
C THR A 84 4.86 3.08 11.82
N ASP A 85 3.64 3.13 11.27
CA ASP A 85 2.75 1.99 11.08
C ASP A 85 2.59 1.60 9.59
N SER A 86 3.46 2.12 8.71
CA SER A 86 3.34 1.97 7.26
C SER A 86 3.23 0.52 6.79
N LEU A 87 4.12 -0.35 7.27
CA LEU A 87 4.15 -1.73 6.82
C LEU A 87 2.90 -2.49 7.26
N ASP A 88 2.52 -2.33 8.53
CA ASP A 88 1.35 -2.99 9.11
C ASP A 88 0.05 -2.49 8.45
N THR A 89 -0.06 -1.18 8.23
CA THR A 89 -1.21 -0.56 7.55
C THR A 89 -1.34 -1.05 6.12
N ALA A 90 -0.23 -1.10 5.37
CA ALA A 90 -0.24 -1.60 4.00
C ALA A 90 -0.64 -3.09 3.96
N LEU A 91 -0.10 -3.92 4.85
CA LEU A 91 -0.49 -5.32 4.97
C LEU A 91 -1.97 -5.49 5.33
N ALA A 92 -2.50 -4.66 6.24
CA ALA A 92 -3.91 -4.70 6.61
C ALA A 92 -4.84 -4.40 5.43
N VAL A 93 -4.52 -3.39 4.59
CA VAL A 93 -5.25 -3.12 3.35
C VAL A 93 -5.25 -4.35 2.42
N LEU A 94 -4.07 -4.95 2.18
CA LEU A 94 -3.96 -6.11 1.29
C LEU A 94 -4.69 -7.34 1.84
N ASN A 95 -4.63 -7.56 3.15
CA ASN A 95 -5.36 -8.64 3.82
C ASN A 95 -6.88 -8.46 3.68
N GLU A 96 -7.40 -7.25 3.84
CA GLU A 96 -8.85 -7.00 3.68
C GLU A 96 -9.33 -7.29 2.26
N VAL A 97 -8.53 -6.90 1.26
CA VAL A 97 -8.81 -7.21 -0.15
C VAL A 97 -8.91 -8.72 -0.37
N LEU A 98 -8.03 -9.51 0.25
CA LEU A 98 -7.98 -10.98 0.11
C LEU A 98 -8.98 -11.73 1.01
N ALA A 99 -9.46 -11.11 2.09
CA ALA A 99 -10.39 -11.73 3.04
C ALA A 99 -11.85 -11.69 2.58
N SER A 100 -12.18 -10.84 1.61
CA SER A 100 -13.54 -10.74 1.06
C SER A 100 -13.75 -11.77 -0.05
N PRO A 101 -14.81 -12.61 -0.02
CA PRO A 101 -15.13 -13.49 -1.14
C PRO A 101 -15.46 -12.66 -2.39
N GLU A 102 -15.13 -13.20 -3.57
CA GLU A 102 -15.50 -12.64 -4.87
C GLU A 102 -16.98 -12.22 -4.86
N ILE A 103 -17.26 -10.97 -5.26
CA ILE A 103 -18.62 -10.48 -5.50
C ILE A 103 -19.19 -11.22 -6.71
#